data_AF-A0A443I0G8-F1
#
_entry.id   AF-A0A443I0G8-F1
#
_cell.length_a   1.000
_cell.length_b   1.000
_cell.length_c   1.000
_cell.angle_alpha   90.00
_cell.angle_beta   90.00
_cell.angle_gamma   90.00
#
_symmetry.space_group_name_H-M   'P 1'
#
loop_
_entity.id
_entity.type
_entity.pdbx_description
1 polymer ?
#
loop_
_entity_poly.entity_id
_entity_poly.type
_entity_poly.pdbx_seq_one_letter_code
_entity_poly.pdbx_strand_id
1 'polypeptide(L)'
;MFSSFIDHSQTITQSAMELENVTPSEIIFSKKLFASDFSVVFLVTVRNQECVMKVHHGRGPPRYYERKDRELDIHVLETSAYTRLRDKGLCDRGIVPRFLGSMRKFDQSLCQPYLEIFLDDEYPPSAIFLEYVPNMEMITLNNYTQQRMDNLIAGIQEIHKALVLHGDLKPRNMMVVKDDPERVIWIDFDRAVTYEEASITDSEKSLLEDEEITLVYFEQFMENDLAKGKLEDAYIFYCT
;
A
#
# COMPACT_ATOMS: atom_id res chain seq x y z
N MET A 1 -53.55 -21.38 -7.86
CA MET A 1 -53.26 -20.17 -8.67
C MET A 1 -52.02 -19.53 -8.06
N PHE A 2 -50.92 -19.60 -8.82
CA PHE A 2 -49.56 -19.06 -8.63
C PHE A 2 -49.14 -18.47 -7.27
N SER A 3 -48.19 -19.14 -6.61
CA SER A 3 -47.18 -18.49 -5.78
C SER A 3 -45.84 -19.19 -5.98
N SER A 4 -44.98 -18.57 -6.78
CA SER A 4 -43.55 -18.83 -6.83
C SER A 4 -42.89 -17.52 -7.24
N PHE A 5 -42.61 -16.67 -6.26
CA PHE A 5 -41.64 -15.61 -6.46
C PHE A 5 -40.26 -16.25 -6.35
N ILE A 6 -39.60 -16.31 -7.51
CA ILE A 6 -38.18 -16.60 -7.63
C ILE A 6 -37.46 -15.38 -7.09
N ASP A 7 -36.70 -15.55 -6.01
CA ASP A 7 -35.77 -14.55 -5.53
C ASP A 7 -34.53 -14.57 -6.43
N HIS A 8 -34.36 -13.50 -7.19
CA HIS A 8 -33.18 -13.22 -8.01
C HIS A 8 -32.43 -12.06 -7.35
N SER A 9 -31.38 -12.36 -6.59
CA SER A 9 -30.15 -11.55 -6.51
C SER A 9 -29.20 -12.10 -5.45
N GLN A 10 -28.58 -13.24 -5.72
CA GLN A 10 -27.25 -13.47 -5.18
C GLN A 10 -26.26 -12.86 -6.18
N THR A 11 -25.96 -11.58 -5.99
CA THR A 11 -24.73 -11.00 -6.51
C THR A 11 -23.60 -11.77 -5.84
N ILE A 12 -23.01 -12.72 -6.56
CA ILE A 12 -21.79 -13.38 -6.12
C ILE A 12 -20.74 -12.27 -6.13
N THR A 13 -20.49 -11.66 -4.98
CA THR A 13 -19.26 -10.90 -4.77
C THR A 13 -18.15 -11.94 -4.92
N GLN A 14 -17.55 -11.98 -6.11
CA GLN A 14 -16.44 -12.86 -6.39
C GLN A 14 -15.31 -12.40 -5.47
N SER A 15 -15.12 -13.09 -4.34
CA SER A 15 -13.98 -12.85 -3.46
C SER A 15 -12.73 -12.95 -4.35
N ALA A 16 -11.90 -11.91 -4.35
CA ALA A 16 -10.67 -11.94 -5.14
C ALA A 16 -9.85 -13.14 -4.69
N MET A 17 -9.38 -13.91 -5.66
CA MET A 17 -8.56 -15.08 -5.40
C MET A 17 -7.17 -14.64 -4.96
N GLU A 18 -6.64 -15.33 -3.95
CA GLU A 18 -5.23 -15.24 -3.60
C GLU A 18 -4.38 -15.73 -4.78
N LEU A 19 -3.33 -15.00 -5.07
CA LEU A 19 -2.38 -15.19 -6.15
C LEU A 19 -1.11 -15.84 -5.60
N GLU A 20 -1.24 -17.09 -5.17
CA GLU A 20 -0.10 -17.90 -4.75
C GLU A 20 0.62 -18.51 -5.95
N ASN A 21 1.95 -18.60 -5.84
CA ASN A 21 2.82 -19.27 -6.83
C ASN A 21 2.60 -18.77 -8.27
N VAL A 22 2.44 -17.45 -8.43
CA VAL A 22 2.33 -16.83 -9.77
C VAL A 22 3.65 -17.02 -10.51
N THR A 23 3.55 -17.43 -11.77
CA THR A 23 4.67 -17.48 -12.70
C THR A 23 4.64 -16.27 -13.65
N PRO A 24 5.81 -15.80 -14.14
CA PRO A 24 5.87 -14.70 -15.10
C PRO A 24 4.95 -14.84 -16.32
N SER A 25 4.79 -16.07 -16.84
CA SER A 25 3.93 -16.35 -18.00
C SER A 25 2.43 -16.16 -17.76
N GLU A 26 1.99 -16.10 -16.50
CA GLU A 26 0.58 -15.87 -16.15
C GLU A 26 0.22 -14.38 -16.12
N ILE A 27 1.22 -13.49 -16.22
CA ILE A 27 1.05 -12.05 -16.05
C ILE A 27 0.81 -11.40 -17.41
N ILE A 28 -0.36 -10.79 -17.54
CA ILE A 28 -0.71 -9.97 -18.71
C ILE A 28 -0.61 -8.51 -18.29
N PHE A 29 0.37 -7.79 -18.84
CA PHE A 29 0.58 -6.37 -18.52
C PHE A 29 -0.40 -5.48 -19.30
N SER A 30 -1.21 -4.72 -18.58
CA SER A 30 -2.20 -3.81 -19.18
C SER A 30 -1.66 -2.39 -19.30
N LYS A 31 -1.13 -1.82 -18.20
CA LYS A 31 -0.69 -0.42 -18.15
C LYS A 31 0.40 -0.22 -17.11
N LYS A 32 1.42 0.60 -17.41
CA LYS A 32 2.35 1.12 -16.39
C LYS A 32 1.65 2.28 -15.65
N LEU A 33 1.46 2.12 -14.35
CA LEU A 33 0.82 3.11 -13.49
C LEU A 33 1.83 4.12 -12.94
N PHE A 34 2.99 3.64 -12.51
CA PHE A 34 4.04 4.46 -11.91
C PHE A 34 5.41 3.82 -12.10
N ALA A 35 6.47 4.61 -12.09
CA ALA A 35 7.86 4.15 -12.05
C ALA A 35 8.70 5.14 -11.25
N SER A 36 9.62 4.61 -10.45
CA SER A 36 10.68 5.34 -9.76
C SER A 36 12.00 4.60 -9.93
N ASP A 37 13.06 5.14 -9.33
CA ASP A 37 14.37 4.48 -9.28
C ASP A 37 14.39 3.22 -8.40
N PHE A 38 13.31 2.95 -7.65
CA PHE A 38 13.24 1.83 -6.69
C PHE A 38 12.18 0.78 -7.05
N SER A 39 11.14 1.18 -7.78
CA SER A 39 10.05 0.27 -8.13
C SER A 39 9.30 0.69 -9.39
N VAL A 40 8.59 -0.28 -9.97
CA VAL A 40 7.62 -0.02 -11.04
C VAL A 40 6.29 -0.65 -10.69
N VAL A 41 5.22 0.11 -10.91
CA VAL A 41 3.85 -0.27 -10.62
C VAL A 41 3.10 -0.44 -11.93
N PHE A 42 2.45 -1.59 -12.09
CA PHE A 42 1.65 -1.94 -13.25
C PHE A 42 0.24 -2.30 -12.85
N LEU A 43 -0.71 -2.00 -13.73
CA LEU A 43 -1.98 -2.70 -13.81
C LEU A 43 -1.77 -3.95 -14.66
N VAL A 44 -2.12 -5.11 -14.12
CA VAL A 44 -1.95 -6.41 -14.77
C VAL A 44 -3.22 -7.24 -14.63
N THR A 45 -3.36 -8.25 -15.48
CA THR A 45 -4.31 -9.34 -15.28
C THR A 45 -3.55 -10.63 -15.00
N VAL A 46 -3.89 -11.30 -13.91
CA VAL A 46 -3.34 -12.61 -13.53
C VAL A 46 -4.51 -13.54 -13.23
N ARG A 47 -4.58 -14.71 -13.88
CA ARG A 47 -5.68 -15.69 -13.69
C ARG A 47 -7.09 -15.08 -13.80
N ASN A 48 -7.29 -14.21 -14.80
CA ASN A 48 -8.53 -13.44 -15.05
C ASN A 48 -8.91 -12.43 -13.94
N GLN A 49 -7.99 -12.07 -13.06
CA GLN A 49 -8.16 -11.04 -12.05
C GLN A 49 -7.29 -9.84 -12.36
N GLU A 50 -7.90 -8.66 -12.50
CA GLU A 50 -7.18 -7.40 -12.63
C GLU A 50 -6.65 -6.96 -11.26
N CYS A 51 -5.36 -6.62 -11.19
CA CYS A 51 -4.70 -6.22 -9.95
C CYS A 51 -3.51 -5.28 -10.22
N VAL A 52 -3.02 -4.66 -9.14
CA VAL A 52 -1.77 -3.91 -9.16
C VAL A 52 -0.61 -4.86 -8.92
N MET A 53 0.38 -4.85 -9.81
CA MET A 53 1.67 -5.50 -9.60
C MET A 53 2.71 -4.42 -9.32
N LYS A 54 3.29 -4.43 -8.13
CA LYS A 54 4.42 -3.56 -7.77
C LYS A 54 5.69 -4.39 -7.71
N VAL A 55 6.69 -4.00 -8.50
CA VAL A 55 7.95 -4.71 -8.68
C VAL A 55 9.09 -3.90 -8.07
N HIS A 56 9.89 -4.55 -7.23
CA HIS A 56 11.03 -3.97 -6.53
C HIS A 56 12.33 -4.59 -7.02
N HIS A 57 13.40 -3.78 -7.02
CA HIS A 57 14.76 -4.29 -7.24
C HIS A 57 15.09 -5.39 -6.22
N GLY A 58 15.82 -6.40 -6.68
CA GLY A 58 16.24 -7.49 -5.81
C GLY A 58 17.25 -7.01 -4.78
N ARG A 59 17.09 -7.41 -3.51
CA ARG A 59 18.11 -7.18 -2.49
C ARG A 59 19.05 -8.36 -2.36
N GLY A 60 20.35 -8.05 -2.32
CA GLY A 60 21.41 -8.98 -1.97
C GLY A 60 21.47 -9.32 -0.48
N PRO A 61 22.43 -10.16 -0.06
CA PRO A 61 22.66 -10.42 1.34
C PRO A 61 23.05 -9.13 2.10
N PRO A 62 22.73 -9.02 3.41
CA PRO A 62 23.15 -7.89 4.22
C PRO A 62 24.65 -7.65 4.16
N ARG A 63 25.06 -6.39 4.01
CA ARG A 63 26.48 -6.00 3.99
C ARG A 63 27.01 -5.88 5.42
N TYR A 64 28.32 -6.04 5.59
CA TYR A 64 28.94 -6.13 6.93
C TYR A 64 28.75 -4.88 7.82
N TYR A 65 28.55 -3.71 7.21
CA TYR A 65 28.34 -2.44 7.90
C TYR A 65 26.86 -2.13 8.15
N GLU A 66 25.94 -2.92 7.58
CA GLU A 66 24.51 -2.74 7.79
C GLU A 66 24.14 -3.25 9.18
N ARG A 67 23.15 -2.57 9.79
CA ARG A 67 22.66 -3.01 11.08
C ARG A 67 21.92 -4.34 10.92
N LYS A 68 22.17 -5.27 11.83
CA LYS A 68 21.59 -6.63 11.80
C LYS A 68 20.20 -6.71 12.41
N ASP A 69 19.79 -5.65 13.10
CA ASP A 69 18.50 -5.54 13.79
C ASP A 69 17.39 -4.98 12.90
N ARG A 70 17.67 -4.70 11.63
CA ARG A 70 16.72 -4.08 10.70
C ARG A 70 16.65 -4.85 9.39
N GLU A 71 15.42 -5.14 8.95
CA GLU A 71 15.15 -5.58 7.58
C GLU A 71 15.23 -4.38 6.63
N LEU A 72 15.89 -4.60 5.49
CA LEU A 72 16.13 -3.60 4.45
C LEU A 72 15.66 -4.06 3.06
N ASP A 73 15.27 -5.33 2.93
CA ASP A 73 14.64 -5.85 1.72
C ASP A 73 13.21 -5.30 1.64
N ILE A 74 13.00 -4.32 0.75
CA ILE A 74 11.71 -3.66 0.52
C ILE A 74 10.59 -4.67 0.32
N HIS A 75 10.85 -5.74 -0.43
CA HIS A 75 9.84 -6.76 -0.68
C HIS A 75 9.45 -7.48 0.61
N VAL A 76 10.41 -7.76 1.50
CA VAL A 76 10.15 -8.39 2.79
C VAL A 76 9.39 -7.43 3.71
N LEU A 77 9.79 -6.16 3.78
CA LEU A 77 9.11 -5.13 4.58
C LEU A 77 7.63 -5.03 4.18
N GLU A 78 7.38 -4.78 2.90
CA GLU A 78 6.03 -4.53 2.39
C GLU A 78 5.15 -5.78 2.48
N THR A 79 5.68 -6.97 2.15
CA THR A 79 4.94 -8.22 2.26
C THR A 79 4.62 -8.56 3.72
N SER A 80 5.53 -8.30 4.66
CA SER A 80 5.31 -8.56 6.09
C SER A 80 4.22 -7.64 6.64
N ALA A 81 4.24 -6.36 6.27
CA ALA A 81 3.21 -5.40 6.62
C ALA A 81 1.84 -5.83 6.08
N TYR A 82 1.71 -6.04 4.77
CA TYR A 82 0.43 -6.45 4.17
C TYR A 82 -0.10 -7.78 4.70
N THR A 83 0.78 -8.76 5.00
CA THR A 83 0.38 -10.01 5.66
C THR A 83 -0.22 -9.73 7.02
N ARG A 84 0.47 -8.95 7.87
CA ARG A 84 -0.03 -8.58 9.21
C ARG A 84 -1.35 -7.81 9.14
N LEU A 85 -1.47 -6.86 8.22
CA LEU A 85 -2.66 -6.03 8.05
C LEU A 85 -3.86 -6.85 7.56
N ARG A 86 -3.64 -7.79 6.64
CA ARG A 86 -4.66 -8.76 6.21
C ARG A 86 -5.11 -9.62 7.39
N ASP A 87 -4.18 -10.21 8.13
CA ASP A 87 -4.49 -11.13 9.24
C ASP A 87 -5.23 -10.41 10.39
N LYS A 88 -5.05 -9.09 10.54
CA LYS A 88 -5.79 -8.24 11.49
C LYS A 88 -7.08 -7.64 10.89
N GLY A 89 -7.43 -7.97 9.64
CA GLY A 89 -8.69 -7.59 9.00
C GLY A 89 -8.74 -6.18 8.40
N LEU A 90 -7.62 -5.48 8.26
CA LEU A 90 -7.59 -4.11 7.75
C LEU A 90 -7.85 -4.03 6.24
N CYS A 91 -7.50 -5.08 5.51
CA CYS A 91 -7.82 -5.23 4.09
C CYS A 91 -9.34 -5.27 3.85
N ASP A 92 -10.08 -6.09 4.61
CA ASP A 92 -11.52 -6.26 4.46
C ASP A 92 -12.31 -5.01 4.85
N ARG A 93 -11.75 -4.21 5.77
CA ARG A 93 -12.29 -2.91 6.18
C ARG A 93 -11.99 -1.79 5.19
N GLY A 94 -11.18 -2.06 4.16
CA GLY A 94 -10.81 -1.08 3.14
C GLY A 94 -9.84 0.02 3.61
N ILE A 95 -9.18 -0.16 4.76
CA ILE A 95 -8.18 0.79 5.28
C ILE A 95 -6.91 0.74 4.41
N VAL A 96 -6.57 -0.45 3.94
CA VAL A 96 -5.47 -0.71 2.99
C VAL A 96 -6.00 -1.59 1.85
N PRO A 97 -5.36 -1.60 0.66
CA PRO A 97 -5.73 -2.50 -0.42
C PRO A 97 -5.64 -3.97 0.00
N ARG A 98 -6.51 -4.84 -0.53
CA ARG A 98 -6.37 -6.28 -0.29
C ARG A 98 -5.04 -6.80 -0.83
N PHE A 99 -4.33 -7.53 0.02
CA PHE A 99 -3.11 -8.24 -0.36
C PHE A 99 -3.47 -9.54 -1.08
N LEU A 100 -3.09 -9.63 -2.36
CA LEU A 100 -3.45 -10.77 -3.20
C LEU A 100 -2.34 -11.82 -3.23
N GLY A 101 -1.08 -11.44 -3.10
CA GLY A 101 0.02 -12.40 -3.09
C GLY A 101 1.35 -11.77 -3.46
N SER A 102 2.38 -12.60 -3.60
CA SER A 102 3.73 -12.17 -3.93
C SER A 102 4.46 -13.16 -4.83
N MET A 103 5.48 -12.66 -5.53
CA MET A 103 6.40 -13.44 -6.35
C MET A 103 7.83 -13.01 -6.04
N ARG A 104 8.68 -13.93 -5.59
CA ARG A 104 10.04 -13.63 -5.16
C ARG A 104 11.07 -14.01 -6.20
N LYS A 105 12.05 -13.13 -6.41
CA LYS A 105 13.29 -13.38 -7.15
C LYS A 105 13.07 -14.09 -8.49
N PHE A 106 12.15 -13.56 -9.29
CA PHE A 106 11.75 -14.16 -10.55
C PHE A 106 12.62 -13.66 -11.71
N ASP A 107 12.69 -14.45 -12.78
CA ASP A 107 13.45 -14.08 -13.98
C ASP A 107 12.72 -12.96 -14.76
N GLN A 108 13.29 -11.76 -14.69
CA GLN A 108 12.76 -10.55 -15.32
C GLN A 108 12.82 -10.59 -16.87
N SER A 109 13.63 -11.47 -17.46
CA SER A 109 13.72 -11.62 -18.91
C SER A 109 12.43 -12.19 -19.52
N LEU A 110 11.63 -12.90 -18.72
CA LEU A 110 10.34 -13.47 -19.13
C LEU A 110 9.22 -12.43 -19.22
N CYS A 111 9.41 -11.24 -18.66
CA CYS A 111 8.41 -10.16 -18.63
C CYS A 111 8.77 -8.98 -19.55
N GLN A 112 9.63 -9.20 -20.54
CA GLN A 112 10.04 -8.13 -21.46
C GLN A 112 8.91 -7.74 -22.43
N PRO A 113 8.79 -6.45 -22.81
CA PRO A 113 9.69 -5.34 -22.50
C PRO A 113 9.38 -4.58 -21.19
N TYR A 114 8.44 -5.07 -20.37
CA TYR A 114 7.91 -4.29 -19.24
C TYR A 114 8.92 -4.08 -18.10
N LEU A 115 9.83 -5.04 -17.90
CA LEU A 115 10.80 -5.05 -16.81
C LEU A 115 12.23 -4.73 -17.26
N GLU A 116 12.39 -3.89 -18.29
CA GLU A 116 13.71 -3.51 -18.82
C GLU A 116 14.63 -2.88 -17.75
N ILE A 117 14.07 -2.08 -16.83
CA ILE A 117 14.85 -1.38 -15.79
C ILE A 117 15.55 -2.33 -14.80
N PHE A 118 15.15 -3.59 -14.75
CA PHE A 118 15.68 -4.61 -13.84
C PHE A 118 16.69 -5.54 -14.52
N LEU A 119 16.96 -5.37 -15.83
CA LEU A 119 17.82 -6.30 -16.59
C LEU A 119 19.27 -6.33 -16.09
N ASP A 120 19.77 -5.19 -15.62
CA ASP A 120 21.15 -5.04 -15.13
C ASP A 120 21.27 -5.25 -13.61
N ASP A 121 20.18 -5.62 -12.93
CA ASP A 121 20.21 -5.90 -11.50
C ASP A 121 21.06 -7.14 -11.21
N GLU A 122 21.96 -7.01 -10.23
CA GLU A 122 22.74 -8.15 -9.71
C GLU A 122 21.82 -9.22 -9.08
N TYR A 123 20.71 -8.81 -8.49
CA TYR A 123 19.77 -9.66 -7.79
C TYR A 123 18.38 -9.61 -8.44
N PRO A 124 17.73 -10.76 -8.70
CA PRO A 124 16.43 -10.75 -9.37
C PRO A 124 15.34 -10.00 -8.60
N PRO A 125 14.43 -9.29 -9.30
CA PRO A 125 13.39 -8.51 -8.67
C PRO A 125 12.34 -9.37 -7.97
N SER A 126 11.55 -8.75 -7.11
CA SER A 126 10.40 -9.37 -6.45
C SER A 126 9.17 -8.48 -6.59
N ALA A 127 7.99 -9.10 -6.64
CA ALA A 127 6.73 -8.40 -6.86
C ALA A 127 5.71 -8.72 -5.77
N ILE A 128 4.85 -7.75 -5.48
CA ILE A 128 3.61 -7.95 -4.74
C ILE A 128 2.41 -7.67 -5.63
N PHE A 129 1.30 -8.34 -5.36
CA PHE A 129 0.02 -8.14 -6.02
C PHE A 129 -0.99 -7.58 -5.03
N LEU A 130 -1.58 -6.44 -5.37
CA LEU A 130 -2.55 -5.73 -4.54
C LEU A 130 -3.84 -5.51 -5.32
N GLU A 131 -4.95 -5.33 -4.59
CA GLU A 131 -6.19 -4.86 -5.17
C GLU A 131 -5.99 -3.59 -5.99
N TYR A 132 -6.53 -3.58 -7.21
CA TYR A 132 -6.67 -2.35 -7.97
C TYR A 132 -7.94 -1.62 -7.52
N VAL A 133 -7.78 -0.43 -6.95
CA VAL A 133 -8.90 0.44 -6.58
C VAL A 133 -8.97 1.61 -7.57
N PRO A 134 -10.05 1.70 -8.36
CA PRO A 134 -10.20 2.76 -9.35
C PRO A 134 -10.43 4.13 -8.69
N ASN A 135 -10.08 5.20 -9.42
CA ASN A 135 -10.36 6.59 -9.04
C ASN A 135 -9.76 7.01 -7.67
N MET A 136 -8.65 6.38 -7.28
CA MET A 136 -7.80 6.84 -6.18
C MET A 136 -7.06 8.11 -6.57
N GLU A 137 -7.12 9.11 -5.70
CA GLU A 137 -6.40 10.38 -5.81
C GLU A 137 -5.64 10.65 -4.51
N MET A 138 -4.46 11.26 -4.61
CA MET A 138 -3.72 11.73 -3.44
C MET A 138 -4.55 12.79 -2.69
N ILE A 139 -4.47 12.82 -1.36
CA ILE A 139 -5.01 13.94 -0.58
C ILE A 139 -4.31 15.24 -0.99
N THR A 140 -5.09 16.28 -1.23
CA THR A 140 -4.65 17.62 -1.63
C THR A 140 -5.59 18.65 -1.03
N LEU A 141 -5.26 19.93 -1.12
CA LEU A 141 -6.15 21.00 -0.65
C LEU A 141 -7.54 20.97 -1.33
N ASN A 142 -7.61 20.53 -2.60
CA ASN A 142 -8.85 20.54 -3.39
C ASN A 142 -9.84 19.44 -3.00
N ASN A 143 -9.33 18.34 -2.46
CA ASN A 143 -10.14 17.16 -2.10
C ASN A 143 -10.08 16.88 -0.58
N TYR A 144 -9.52 17.81 0.20
CA TYR A 144 -9.50 17.76 1.65
C TYR A 144 -10.91 17.99 2.21
N THR A 145 -11.27 17.14 3.17
CA THR A 145 -12.41 17.36 4.08
C THR A 145 -12.00 16.89 5.46
N GLN A 146 -12.61 17.46 6.51
CA GLN A 146 -12.32 17.03 7.88
C GLN A 146 -12.57 15.53 8.06
N GLN A 147 -13.69 15.02 7.52
CA GLN A 147 -14.02 13.59 7.60
C GLN A 147 -12.95 12.68 6.96
N ARG A 148 -12.33 13.10 5.85
CA ARG A 148 -11.23 12.33 5.22
C ARG A 148 -9.99 12.33 6.11
N MET A 149 -9.68 13.47 6.72
CA MET A 149 -8.56 13.58 7.66
C MET A 149 -8.78 12.71 8.90
N ASP A 150 -9.98 12.77 9.49
CA ASP A 150 -10.38 11.92 10.62
C ASP A 150 -10.25 10.43 10.27
N ASN A 151 -10.69 10.04 9.07
CA ASN A 151 -10.59 8.66 8.60
C ASN A 151 -9.14 8.23 8.33
N LEU A 152 -8.27 9.13 7.87
CA LEU A 152 -6.84 8.85 7.70
C LEU A 152 -6.17 8.62 9.06
N ILE A 153 -6.46 9.49 10.04
CA ILE A 153 -5.97 9.36 11.43
C ILE A 153 -6.46 8.06 12.05
N ALA A 154 -7.75 7.75 11.92
CA ALA A 154 -8.29 6.48 12.39
C ALA A 154 -7.62 5.29 11.69
N GLY A 155 -7.37 5.39 10.38
CA GLY A 155 -6.69 4.37 9.60
C GLY A 155 -5.27 4.07 10.12
N ILE A 156 -4.47 5.10 10.39
CA ILE A 156 -3.11 4.89 10.91
C ILE A 156 -3.12 4.28 12.32
N GLN A 157 -4.08 4.68 13.17
CA GLN A 157 -4.22 4.12 14.52
C GLN A 157 -4.56 2.63 14.46
N GLU A 158 -5.37 2.20 13.50
CA GLU A 158 -5.66 0.79 13.29
C GLU A 158 -4.44 0.02 12.75
N ILE A 159 -3.63 0.64 11.87
CA ILE A 159 -2.35 0.10 11.40
C ILE A 159 -1.38 -0.09 12.59
N HIS A 160 -1.30 0.88 13.49
CA HIS A 160 -0.48 0.81 14.71
C HIS A 160 -0.99 -0.23 15.71
N LYS A 161 -2.31 -0.40 15.86
CA LYS A 161 -2.90 -1.49 16.65
C LYS A 161 -2.56 -2.88 16.08
N ALA A 162 -2.28 -2.97 14.79
CA ALA A 162 -1.76 -4.18 14.15
C ALA A 162 -0.23 -4.36 14.35
N LEU A 163 0.42 -3.43 15.06
CA LEU A 163 1.85 -3.36 15.32
C LEU A 163 2.68 -3.20 14.03
N VAL A 164 2.18 -2.37 13.12
CA VAL A 164 2.89 -1.98 11.90
C VAL A 164 3.16 -0.48 11.99
N LEU A 165 4.43 -0.07 11.95
CA LEU A 165 4.85 1.30 11.69
C LEU A 165 4.85 1.50 10.17
N HIS A 166 4.25 2.57 9.65
CA HIS A 166 4.21 2.79 8.20
C HIS A 166 5.56 3.24 7.63
N GLY A 167 6.26 4.12 8.34
CA GLY A 167 7.58 4.65 8.00
C GLY A 167 7.62 5.73 6.92
N ASP A 168 6.46 6.13 6.36
CA ASP A 168 6.36 7.11 5.27
C ASP A 168 4.96 7.76 5.17
N LEU A 169 4.63 8.61 6.14
CA LEU A 169 3.35 9.33 6.20
C LEU A 169 3.28 10.53 5.25
N LYS A 170 3.73 10.34 4.01
CA LYS A 170 3.68 11.38 2.98
C LYS A 170 2.30 11.37 2.32
N PRO A 171 1.76 12.54 1.89
CA PRO A 171 0.44 12.60 1.27
C PRO A 171 0.26 11.67 0.07
N ARG A 172 1.34 11.36 -0.69
CA ARG A 172 1.32 10.38 -1.80
C ARG A 172 0.85 8.98 -1.40
N ASN A 173 0.92 8.64 -0.11
CA ASN A 173 0.52 7.37 0.47
C ASN A 173 -0.87 7.45 1.14
N MET A 174 -1.47 8.64 1.17
CA MET A 174 -2.79 8.95 1.72
C MET A 174 -3.78 9.18 0.59
N MET A 175 -4.58 8.17 0.30
CA MET A 175 -5.41 8.16 -0.90
C MET A 175 -6.87 8.37 -0.54
N VAL A 176 -7.57 9.14 -1.35
CA VAL A 176 -9.02 9.32 -1.30
C VAL A 176 -9.63 8.69 -2.55
N VAL A 177 -10.86 8.19 -2.46
CA VAL A 177 -11.58 7.69 -3.64
C VAL A 177 -12.54 8.77 -4.12
N LYS A 178 -12.41 9.21 -5.37
CA LYS A 178 -13.17 10.35 -5.90
C LYS A 178 -14.69 10.21 -5.77
N ASP A 179 -15.19 8.99 -6.00
CA ASP A 179 -16.62 8.68 -6.02
C ASP A 179 -17.16 8.28 -4.63
N ASP A 180 -16.31 8.29 -3.60
CA ASP A 180 -16.66 7.96 -2.22
C ASP A 180 -16.09 9.04 -1.28
N PRO A 181 -16.94 9.94 -0.76
CA PRO A 181 -16.46 11.08 0.02
C PRO A 181 -15.77 10.69 1.33
N GLU A 182 -16.02 9.50 1.85
CA GLU A 182 -15.50 9.04 3.15
C GLU A 182 -14.36 8.03 3.02
N ARG A 183 -14.27 7.31 1.89
CA ARG A 183 -13.25 6.29 1.70
C ARG A 183 -11.86 6.89 1.51
N VAL A 184 -11.00 6.55 2.46
CA VAL A 184 -9.56 6.79 2.41
C VAL A 184 -8.81 5.47 2.49
N ILE A 185 -7.62 5.43 1.91
CA ILE A 185 -6.81 4.22 1.79
C ILE A 185 -5.34 4.59 2.03
N TRP A 186 -4.70 3.83 2.92
CA TRP A 186 -3.25 3.87 3.12
C TRP A 186 -2.55 2.89 2.18
N ILE A 187 -1.51 3.35 1.48
CA ILE A 187 -0.73 2.55 0.54
C ILE A 187 0.77 2.71 0.78
N ASP A 188 1.55 1.86 0.13
CA ASP A 188 3.02 1.96 0.07
C ASP A 188 3.72 1.68 1.40
N PHE A 189 3.77 0.40 1.77
CA PHE A 189 4.42 -0.07 3.01
C PHE A 189 5.88 -0.49 2.77
N ASP A 190 6.56 0.12 1.80
CA ASP A 190 7.92 -0.20 1.39
C ASP A 190 8.98 0.15 2.46
N ARG A 191 8.63 1.04 3.39
CA ARG A 191 9.44 1.48 4.54
C ARG A 191 8.89 1.01 5.88
N ALA A 192 7.83 0.19 5.85
CA ALA A 192 7.13 -0.23 7.05
C ALA A 192 8.00 -1.12 7.93
N VAL A 193 7.73 -1.09 9.24
CA VAL A 193 8.33 -2.01 10.20
C VAL A 193 7.21 -2.73 10.92
N THR A 194 7.22 -4.07 10.86
CA THR A 194 6.24 -4.90 11.57
C THR A 194 6.87 -5.39 12.86
N TYR A 195 6.30 -4.98 14.00
CA TYR A 195 6.78 -5.39 15.32
C TYR A 195 6.13 -6.69 15.78
N GLU A 196 6.86 -7.44 16.59
CA GLU A 196 6.37 -8.65 17.23
C GLU A 196 5.64 -8.31 18.53
N GLU A 197 4.40 -8.79 18.67
CA GLU A 197 3.55 -8.50 19.83
C GLU A 197 4.18 -8.93 21.15
N ALA A 198 4.92 -10.04 21.13
CA ALA A 198 5.57 -10.59 22.31
C ALA A 198 6.83 -9.82 22.76
N SER A 199 7.40 -8.96 21.90
CA SER A 199 8.71 -8.34 22.18
C SER A 199 8.82 -6.86 21.82
N ILE A 200 7.72 -6.20 21.46
CA ILE A 200 7.74 -4.76 21.18
C ILE A 200 8.21 -3.96 22.40
N THR A 201 9.22 -3.13 22.19
CA THR A 201 9.84 -2.27 23.20
C THR A 201 9.08 -0.95 23.36
N ASP A 202 9.30 -0.27 24.48
CA ASP A 202 8.70 1.06 24.70
C ASP A 202 9.22 2.10 23.69
N SER A 203 10.47 1.95 23.23
CA SER A 203 11.01 2.79 22.16
C SER A 203 10.27 2.59 20.84
N GLU A 204 9.91 1.35 20.50
CA GLU A 204 9.17 1.05 19.27
C GLU A 204 7.71 1.52 19.36
N LYS A 205 7.09 1.44 20.54
CA LYS A 205 5.77 2.05 20.79
C LYS A 205 5.81 3.57 20.62
N SER A 206 6.86 4.22 21.14
CA SER A 206 7.06 5.66 20.96
C SER A 206 7.16 6.04 19.49
N LEU A 207 7.74 5.20 18.62
CA LEU A 207 7.79 5.47 17.18
C LEU A 207 6.40 5.43 16.52
N LEU A 208 5.51 4.54 16.98
CA LEU A 208 4.11 4.53 16.52
C LEU A 208 3.38 5.81 16.97
N GLU A 209 3.58 6.22 18.22
CA GLU A 209 3.02 7.46 18.75
C GLU A 209 3.52 8.71 18.00
N ASP A 210 4.81 8.75 17.65
CA ASP A 210 5.42 9.84 16.87
C ASP A 210 4.80 9.96 15.46
N GLU A 211 4.44 8.82 14.83
CA GLU A 211 3.71 8.80 13.55
C GLU A 211 2.31 9.42 13.67
N GLU A 212 1.58 9.11 14.74
CA GLU A 212 0.27 9.72 15.00
C GLU A 212 0.37 11.23 15.25
N ILE A 213 1.36 11.66 16.03
CA ILE A 213 1.64 13.09 16.29
C ILE A 213 1.95 13.82 14.98
N THR A 214 2.72 13.19 14.09
CA THR A 214 3.06 13.75 12.78
C THR A 214 1.80 14.05 11.95
N LEU A 215 0.80 13.17 12.01
CA LEU A 215 -0.47 13.37 11.31
C LEU A 215 -1.34 14.48 11.92
N VAL A 216 -1.32 14.64 13.24
CA VAL A 216 -1.99 15.77 13.90
C VAL A 216 -1.38 17.11 13.45
N TYR A 217 -0.07 17.19 13.28
CA TYR A 217 0.56 18.39 12.71
C TYR A 217 0.19 18.59 11.24
N PHE A 218 0.14 17.52 10.45
CA PHE A 218 -0.29 17.59 9.05
C PHE A 218 -1.72 18.14 8.94
N GLU A 219 -2.65 17.64 9.75
CA GLU A 219 -4.03 18.15 9.84
C GLU A 219 -4.06 19.66 10.13
N GLN A 220 -3.39 20.11 11.19
CA GLN A 220 -3.34 21.53 11.55
C GLN A 220 -2.81 22.41 10.41
N PHE A 221 -1.79 21.92 9.69
CA PHE A 221 -1.24 22.65 8.55
C PHE A 221 -2.21 22.67 7.36
N MET A 222 -2.92 21.58 7.10
CA MET A 222 -3.94 21.53 6.06
C MET A 222 -5.12 22.47 6.37
N GLU A 223 -5.57 22.55 7.62
CA GLU A 223 -6.62 23.48 8.06
C GLU A 223 -6.20 24.95 7.86
N ASN A 224 -4.97 25.29 8.24
CA ASN A 224 -4.42 26.63 8.04
C ASN A 224 -4.33 26.98 6.55
N ASP A 225 -3.82 26.06 5.73
CA ASP A 225 -3.71 26.24 4.28
C ASP A 225 -5.09 26.34 3.60
N LEU A 226 -6.09 25.63 4.11
CA LEU A 226 -7.47 25.70 3.63
C LEU A 226 -8.08 27.07 3.92
N ALA A 227 -7.85 27.62 5.12
CA ALA A 227 -8.27 28.97 5.48
C ALA A 227 -7.60 30.05 4.60
N LYS A 228 -6.36 29.81 4.16
CA LYS A 228 -5.64 30.69 3.22
C LYS A 228 -6.04 30.46 1.75
N GLY A 229 -6.65 29.33 1.43
CA GLY A 229 -6.93 28.89 0.06
C GLY A 229 -5.67 28.56 -0.76
N LYS A 230 -4.55 28.27 -0.08
CA LYS A 230 -3.25 28.02 -0.71
C LYS A 230 -2.43 27.06 0.14
N LEU A 231 -1.83 26.06 -0.51
CA LEU A 231 -0.88 25.12 0.10
C LEU A 231 0.46 25.83 0.38
N GLU A 232 0.83 25.97 1.64
CA GLU A 232 2.03 26.67 2.10
C GLU A 232 2.64 25.99 3.33
N ASP A 233 1.86 25.84 4.40
CA ASP A 233 2.33 25.23 5.65
C ASP A 233 2.47 23.72 5.48
N ALA A 234 1.45 23.06 4.92
CA ALA A 234 1.45 21.61 4.69
C ALA A 234 2.38 21.20 3.54
N TYR A 235 2.85 22.16 2.72
CA TYR A 235 3.73 21.90 1.58
C TYR A 235 4.98 21.08 1.94
N ILE A 236 5.51 21.25 3.16
CA ILE A 236 6.68 20.49 3.65
C ILE A 236 6.43 18.96 3.65
N PHE A 237 5.18 18.53 3.81
CA PHE A 237 4.80 17.12 3.75
C PHE A 237 4.76 16.60 2.31
N TYR A 238 4.45 17.46 1.34
CA TYR A 238 4.44 17.09 -0.09
C TYR A 238 5.84 17.13 -0.73
N CYS A 239 6.80 17.77 -0.07
CA CYS A 239 8.19 17.78 -0.51
C CYS A 239 8.87 16.46 -0.15
N THR A 240 9.42 15.79 -1.16
CA THR A 240 10.49 14.76 -1.18
C THR A 240 10.21 13.85 -2.36
#